data_AF-A0A968I2M2-F1
#
_entry.id   AF-A0A968I2M2-F1
#
_cell.length_a   1.000
_cell.length_b   1.000
_cell.length_c   1.000
_cell.angle_alpha   90.00
_cell.angle_beta   90.00
_cell.angle_gamma   90.00
#
_symmetry.space_group_name_H-M   'P 1'
#
loop_
_entity.id
_entity.type
_entity.pdbx_description
1 polymer ?
#
loop_
_entity_poly.entity_id
_entity_poly.type
_entity_poly.pdbx_seq_one_letter_code
_entity_poly.pdbx_strand_id
1 'polypeptide(L)'
;MSLNQGRQTPTLSTQKISKTAVALAFTAAFISLGATLFSRPAQAKPILDPLHASSAPFQIAAQSSNIAQMENEVWQQINSQRQRYGLPPLAMNGQLSQVARNHSQQMAQHNFYSHIGRQGETHRQRVEAAGLR
;
A
#
# COMPACT_ATOMS: atom_id res chain seq x y z
N MET A 1 20.43 41.14 -21.47
CA MET A 1 20.49 41.36 -20.01
C MET A 1 19.08 41.51 -19.47
N SER A 2 18.65 40.63 -18.56
CA SER A 2 17.84 41.02 -17.38
C SER A 2 17.80 39.82 -16.44
N LEU A 3 18.63 39.90 -15.41
CA LEU A 3 18.68 38.96 -14.30
C LEU A 3 17.72 39.43 -13.22
N ASN A 4 17.24 38.44 -12.46
CA ASN A 4 16.84 38.54 -11.06
C ASN A 4 15.42 39.10 -10.81
N GLN A 5 14.56 38.28 -10.21
CA GLN A 5 14.19 38.50 -8.82
C GLN A 5 13.64 37.22 -8.16
N GLY A 6 14.23 36.88 -7.00
CA GLY A 6 13.46 36.61 -5.79
C GLY A 6 12.96 35.18 -5.52
N ARG A 7 13.88 34.23 -5.26
CA ARG A 7 13.54 33.08 -4.42
C ARG A 7 13.49 33.54 -2.96
N GLN A 8 12.29 33.64 -2.40
CA GLN A 8 12.08 33.85 -0.97
C GLN A 8 12.21 32.50 -0.27
N THR A 9 13.14 32.41 0.68
CA THR A 9 13.25 31.29 1.62
C THR A 9 12.43 31.62 2.88
N PRO A 10 11.60 30.71 3.40
CA PRO A 10 11.01 30.89 4.72
C PRO A 10 12.07 30.58 5.79
N THR A 11 12.44 31.60 6.56
CA THR A 11 13.26 31.47 7.76
C THR A 11 12.38 30.94 8.90
N LEU A 12 12.65 29.72 9.39
CA LEU A 12 12.01 29.20 10.59
C LEU A 12 12.69 29.83 11.82
N SER A 13 11.90 30.62 12.54
CA SER A 13 12.26 31.31 13.78
C SER A 13 12.62 30.33 14.89
N THR A 14 13.76 30.58 15.54
CA THR A 14 14.32 29.84 16.67
C THR A 14 13.50 30.11 17.94
N GLN A 15 12.71 29.13 18.40
CA GLN A 15 12.02 29.20 19.69
C GLN A 15 12.93 28.69 20.82
N LYS A 16 13.42 29.60 21.67
CA LYS A 16 14.19 29.29 22.90
C LYS A 16 13.24 29.10 24.10
N ILE A 17 13.27 27.87 24.61
CA ILE A 17 13.07 27.32 25.96
C ILE A 17 12.81 28.32 27.11
N SER A 18 11.86 28.00 27.99
CA SER A 18 11.95 28.33 29.42
C SER A 18 11.50 27.16 30.32
N LYS A 19 12.23 27.01 31.42
CA LYS A 19 12.23 25.89 32.37
C LYS A 19 11.30 26.21 33.55
N THR A 20 10.52 25.24 34.02
CA THR A 20 10.06 25.19 35.41
C THR A 20 10.18 23.74 35.91
N ALA A 21 11.16 23.53 36.81
CA ALA A 21 11.27 22.36 37.68
C ALA A 21 10.21 22.48 38.80
N VAL A 22 9.76 21.43 39.52
CA VAL A 22 10.44 20.74 40.64
C VAL A 22 9.46 19.64 41.10
N ALA A 23 9.81 18.36 40.95
CA ALA A 23 10.23 17.38 41.98
C ALA A 23 9.11 16.73 42.84
N LEU A 24 9.11 15.40 42.92
CA LEU A 24 9.47 14.62 44.12
C LEU A 24 9.51 13.11 43.78
N ALA A 25 10.61 12.48 44.20
CA ALA A 25 10.93 11.09 44.00
C ALA A 25 10.18 10.17 44.98
N PHE A 26 9.83 8.96 44.55
CA PHE A 26 9.73 7.80 45.43
C PHE A 26 10.51 6.64 44.83
N THR A 27 11.72 6.48 45.34
CA THR A 27 12.58 5.31 45.16
C THR A 27 12.02 4.13 45.95
N ALA A 28 11.84 2.99 45.30
CA ALA A 28 11.92 1.70 45.98
C ALA A 28 12.51 0.66 45.02
N ALA A 29 13.80 0.39 45.23
CA ALA A 29 14.49 -0.74 44.65
C ALA A 29 13.93 -2.05 45.24
N PHE A 30 13.49 -2.97 44.38
CA PHE A 30 13.38 -4.38 44.75
C PHE A 30 14.53 -5.13 44.07
N ILE A 31 15.64 -5.22 44.80
CA ILE A 31 16.70 -6.18 44.55
C ILE A 31 16.16 -7.53 45.03
N SER A 32 15.93 -8.49 44.13
CA SER A 32 15.97 -9.89 44.51
C SER A 32 16.59 -10.75 43.43
N LEU A 33 17.54 -11.52 43.93
CA LEU A 33 18.50 -12.42 43.32
C LEU A 33 17.79 -13.68 42.84
N GLY A 34 18.01 -14.07 41.58
CA GLY A 34 17.39 -15.29 41.03
C GLY A 34 18.03 -15.73 39.72
N ALA A 35 19.31 -16.07 39.74
CA ALA A 35 19.93 -16.83 38.67
C ALA A 35 19.37 -18.27 38.68
N THR A 36 18.46 -18.57 37.75
CA THR A 36 18.24 -19.95 37.30
C THR A 36 18.46 -19.99 35.80
N LEU A 37 19.39 -20.86 35.41
CA LEU A 37 19.82 -21.13 34.03
C LEU A 37 18.65 -21.73 33.24
N PHE A 38 17.83 -20.91 32.58
CA PHE A 38 16.89 -21.40 31.58
C PHE A 38 17.59 -21.52 30.22
N SER A 39 18.47 -22.52 30.11
CA SER A 39 18.83 -23.06 28.79
C SER A 39 17.63 -23.85 28.25
N ARG A 40 16.73 -23.19 27.50
CA ARG A 40 15.79 -23.91 26.64
C ARG A 40 16.51 -24.22 25.33
N PRO A 41 16.90 -25.48 25.04
CA PRO A 41 17.32 -25.81 23.69
C PRO A 41 16.17 -25.49 22.73
N ALA A 42 16.50 -24.84 21.62
CA ALA A 42 15.57 -24.52 20.56
C ALA A 42 14.91 -25.81 20.04
N GLN A 43 13.71 -26.12 20.52
CA GLN A 43 12.80 -27.02 19.82
C GLN A 43 12.20 -26.24 18.66
N ALA A 44 12.94 -26.15 17.56
CA ALA A 44 12.34 -25.91 16.26
C ALA A 44 11.51 -27.16 15.92
N LYS A 45 10.23 -27.15 16.33
CA LYS A 45 9.25 -28.11 15.85
C LYS A 45 8.92 -27.70 14.40
N PRO A 46 9.24 -28.50 13.37
CA PRO A 46 8.71 -28.23 12.05
C PRO A 46 7.24 -28.65 12.11
N ILE A 47 6.36 -27.69 12.40
CA ILE A 47 4.95 -27.84 12.06
C ILE A 47 4.71 -26.89 10.91
N LEU A 48 4.53 -27.50 9.75
CA LEU A 48 3.75 -26.96 8.66
C LEU A 48 2.45 -26.43 9.27
N ASP A 49 2.27 -25.13 9.45
CA ASP A 49 0.93 -24.59 9.62
C ASP A 49 0.22 -24.83 8.29
N PRO A 50 -0.80 -25.70 8.19
CA PRO A 50 -1.57 -25.84 6.97
C PRO A 50 -2.62 -24.72 6.93
N LEU A 51 -2.26 -23.50 7.31
CA LEU A 51 -3.09 -22.33 7.01
C LEU A 51 -2.75 -21.94 5.58
N HIS A 52 -3.37 -22.64 4.61
CA HIS A 52 -3.80 -22.14 3.29
C HIS A 52 -4.26 -23.24 2.32
N ALA A 53 -4.33 -24.52 2.73
CA ALA A 53 -5.01 -25.53 1.91
C ALA A 53 -6.54 -25.50 2.11
N SER A 54 -7.17 -24.32 2.00
CA SER A 54 -8.62 -24.26 1.82
C SER A 54 -8.91 -24.59 0.35
N SER A 55 -9.00 -25.89 0.08
CA SER A 55 -9.53 -26.46 -1.16
C SER A 55 -11.06 -26.52 -1.12
N ALA A 56 -11.71 -25.44 -0.64
CA ALA A 56 -13.15 -25.28 -0.75
C ALA A 56 -13.47 -24.53 -2.06
N PRO A 57 -14.27 -25.08 -2.99
CA PRO A 57 -14.60 -24.43 -4.24
C PRO A 57 -15.65 -23.33 -4.03
N PHE A 58 -15.38 -22.29 -3.23
CA PHE A 58 -16.36 -21.24 -2.95
C PHE A 58 -15.72 -19.93 -2.48
N GLN A 59 -14.96 -19.20 -3.31
CA GLN A 59 -14.70 -17.75 -3.08
C GLN A 59 -14.57 -16.87 -4.33
N ILE A 60 -14.82 -17.37 -5.55
CA ILE A 60 -14.63 -16.56 -6.78
C ILE A 60 -15.53 -15.31 -6.77
N ALA A 61 -16.79 -15.45 -6.36
CA ALA A 61 -17.73 -14.33 -6.30
C ALA A 61 -17.37 -13.31 -5.20
N ALA A 62 -17.04 -13.77 -3.99
CA ALA A 62 -16.65 -12.90 -2.87
C ALA A 62 -15.32 -12.15 -3.14
N GLN A 63 -14.35 -12.82 -3.75
CA GLN A 63 -13.10 -12.21 -4.20
C GLN A 63 -13.35 -11.16 -5.28
N SER A 64 -14.24 -11.44 -6.24
CA SER A 64 -14.58 -10.47 -7.28
C SER A 64 -15.23 -9.20 -6.72
N SER A 65 -16.10 -9.32 -5.71
CA SER A 65 -16.69 -8.16 -5.03
C SER A 65 -15.66 -7.33 -4.26
N ASN A 66 -14.69 -7.98 -3.60
CA ASN A 66 -13.62 -7.28 -2.90
C ASN A 66 -12.71 -6.51 -3.87
N ILE A 67 -12.37 -7.11 -5.02
CA ILE A 67 -11.57 -6.45 -6.07
C ILE A 67 -12.30 -5.24 -6.65
N ALA A 68 -13.59 -5.37 -6.96
CA ALA A 68 -14.38 -4.25 -7.49
C ALA A 68 -14.48 -3.08 -6.50
N GLN A 69 -14.57 -3.38 -5.19
CA GLN A 69 -14.54 -2.36 -4.13
C GLN A 69 -13.19 -1.63 -4.09
N MET A 70 -12.07 -2.36 -4.11
CA MET A 70 -10.74 -1.76 -4.15
C MET A 70 -10.53 -0.88 -5.40
N GLU A 71 -10.96 -1.34 -6.57
CA GLU A 71 -10.87 -0.55 -7.81
C GLU A 71 -11.69 0.74 -7.72
N ASN A 72 -12.89 0.68 -7.12
CA ASN A 72 -13.72 1.85 -6.89
C ASN A 72 -13.09 2.83 -5.90
N GLU A 73 -12.51 2.35 -4.81
CA GLU A 73 -11.79 3.19 -3.84
C GLU A 73 -10.61 3.92 -4.49
N VAL A 74 -9.83 3.21 -5.31
CA VAL A 74 -8.72 3.81 -6.08
C VAL A 74 -9.24 4.88 -7.05
N TRP A 75 -10.31 4.60 -7.78
CA TRP A 75 -10.93 5.57 -8.68
C TRP A 75 -11.42 6.83 -7.94
N GLN A 76 -12.06 6.66 -6.78
CA GLN A 76 -12.50 7.77 -5.94
C GLN A 76 -11.31 8.62 -5.45
N GLN A 77 -10.23 7.99 -5.01
CA GLN A 77 -9.03 8.68 -4.56
C GLN A 77 -8.36 9.46 -5.70
N ILE A 78 -8.27 8.87 -6.90
CA ILE A 78 -7.76 9.56 -8.10
C ILE A 78 -8.59 10.80 -8.39
N ASN A 79 -9.92 10.69 -8.40
CA ASN A 79 -10.80 11.82 -8.66
C ASN A 79 -10.74 12.89 -7.56
N SER A 80 -10.60 12.50 -6.30
CA SER A 80 -10.34 13.42 -5.20
C SER A 80 -9.06 14.22 -5.45
N GLN A 81 -7.96 13.58 -5.85
CA GLN A 81 -6.74 14.30 -6.20
C GLN A 81 -6.94 15.21 -7.42
N ARG A 82 -7.63 14.75 -8.47
CA ARG A 82 -7.92 15.58 -9.66
C ARG A 82 -8.67 16.86 -9.30
N GLN A 83 -9.69 16.76 -8.44
CA GLN A 83 -10.46 17.90 -7.97
C GLN A 83 -9.61 18.90 -7.18
N ARG A 84 -8.66 18.42 -6.35
CA ARG A 84 -7.72 19.30 -5.62
C ARG A 84 -6.85 20.14 -6.55
N TYR A 85 -6.63 19.69 -7.79
CA TYR A 85 -5.92 20.43 -8.84
C TYR A 85 -6.84 21.12 -9.85
N GLY A 86 -8.16 21.20 -9.57
CA GLY A 86 -9.14 21.83 -10.46
C GLY A 86 -9.41 21.08 -11.77
N LEU A 87 -9.06 19.79 -11.84
CA LEU A 87 -9.30 18.95 -13.02
C LEU A 87 -10.68 18.28 -12.94
N PRO A 88 -11.38 18.09 -14.08
CA PRO A 88 -12.65 17.37 -14.11
C PRO A 88 -12.46 15.91 -13.68
N PRO A 89 -13.46 15.29 -13.03
CA PRO A 89 -13.39 13.89 -12.64
C PRO A 89 -13.38 12.97 -13.88
N LEU A 90 -12.70 11.83 -13.78
CA LEU A 90 -12.75 10.76 -14.76
C LEU A 90 -14.01 9.91 -14.54
N ALA A 91 -14.68 9.53 -15.62
CA ALA A 91 -15.75 8.53 -15.58
C ALA A 91 -15.17 7.12 -15.47
N MET A 92 -15.81 6.27 -14.67
CA MET A 92 -15.48 4.85 -14.61
C MET A 92 -15.98 4.16 -15.90
N ASN A 93 -15.15 3.30 -16.51
CA ASN A 93 -15.53 2.46 -17.65
C ASN A 93 -15.33 0.99 -17.29
N GLY A 94 -16.43 0.25 -17.15
CA GLY A 94 -16.39 -1.15 -16.70
C GLY A 94 -15.65 -2.10 -17.67
N GLN A 95 -15.73 -1.87 -18.97
CA GLN A 95 -14.98 -2.68 -19.95
C GLN A 95 -13.47 -2.43 -19.82
N LEU A 96 -13.06 -1.17 -19.63
CA LEU A 96 -11.66 -0.83 -19.41
C LEU A 96 -11.14 -1.41 -18.08
N SER A 97 -11.93 -1.37 -17.02
CA SER A 97 -11.60 -2.02 -15.75
C SER A 97 -11.42 -3.53 -15.92
N GLN A 98 -12.26 -4.19 -16.72
CA GLN A 98 -12.11 -5.61 -17.01
C GLN A 98 -10.81 -5.91 -17.79
N VAL A 99 -10.44 -5.10 -18.78
CA VAL A 99 -9.16 -5.23 -19.50
C VAL A 99 -7.98 -5.10 -18.54
N ALA A 100 -8.01 -4.11 -17.65
CA ALA A 100 -6.96 -3.92 -16.64
C ALA A 100 -6.87 -5.10 -15.68
N ARG A 101 -8.00 -5.60 -15.18
CA ARG A 101 -8.07 -6.75 -14.28
C ARG A 101 -7.52 -8.02 -14.92
N ASN A 102 -7.89 -8.29 -16.18
CA ASN A 102 -7.38 -9.43 -16.93
C ASN A 102 -5.85 -9.38 -17.08
N HIS A 103 -5.29 -8.19 -17.36
CA HIS A 103 -3.83 -8.02 -17.45
C HIS A 103 -3.16 -8.28 -16.09
N SER A 104 -3.71 -7.76 -14.99
CA SER A 104 -3.21 -8.04 -13.64
C SER A 104 -3.27 -9.52 -13.27
N GLN A 105 -4.34 -10.21 -13.65
CA GLN A 105 -4.47 -11.65 -13.46
C GLN A 105 -3.43 -12.42 -14.28
N GLN A 106 -3.19 -12.03 -15.54
CA GLN A 106 -2.16 -12.64 -16.38
C GLN A 106 -0.77 -12.48 -15.75
N MET A 107 -0.44 -11.28 -15.26
CA MET A 107 0.81 -11.00 -14.53
C MET A 107 0.99 -11.92 -13.32
N ALA A 108 -0.05 -12.05 -12.49
CA ALA A 108 -0.03 -12.91 -11.33
C ALA A 108 0.09 -14.41 -11.69
N GLN A 109 -0.68 -14.88 -12.67
CA GLN A 109 -0.71 -16.29 -13.09
C GLN A 109 0.60 -16.74 -13.73
N HIS A 110 1.29 -15.84 -14.43
CA HIS A 110 2.52 -16.17 -15.17
C HIS A 110 3.80 -15.62 -14.53
N ASN A 111 3.72 -15.11 -13.30
CA ASN A 111 4.85 -14.63 -12.51
C ASN A 111 5.71 -13.57 -13.22
N PHE A 112 5.07 -12.55 -13.81
CA PHE A 112 5.78 -11.43 -14.42
C PHE A 112 5.12 -10.10 -14.06
N TYR A 113 5.88 -9.01 -14.21
CA TYR A 113 5.38 -7.65 -14.02
C TYR A 113 5.86 -6.77 -15.18
N SER A 114 4.94 -6.31 -16.02
CA SER A 114 5.24 -5.53 -17.22
C SER A 114 4.00 -4.81 -17.74
N HIS A 115 4.21 -3.69 -18.45
CA HIS A 115 3.16 -3.04 -19.23
C HIS A 115 2.85 -3.81 -20.54
N ILE A 116 3.85 -4.51 -21.05
CA ILE A 116 3.74 -5.39 -22.22
C ILE A 116 3.28 -6.75 -21.72
N GLY A 117 2.20 -7.26 -22.30
CA GLY A 117 1.70 -8.57 -21.94
C GLY A 117 2.62 -9.68 -22.45
N ARG A 118 2.35 -10.89 -22.00
CA ARG A 118 3.25 -12.03 -22.23
C ARG A 118 3.45 -12.33 -23.73
N GLN A 119 2.49 -11.98 -24.57
CA GLN A 119 2.55 -12.20 -26.02
C GLN A 119 3.06 -10.97 -26.79
N GLY A 120 3.59 -9.97 -26.08
CA GLY A 120 4.11 -8.75 -26.68
C GLY A 120 3.06 -7.65 -26.87
N GLU A 121 1.82 -7.84 -26.40
CA GLU A 121 0.75 -6.87 -26.59
C GLU A 121 0.94 -5.63 -25.69
N THR A 122 0.77 -4.45 -26.29
CA THR A 122 0.75 -3.17 -25.56
C THR A 122 -0.59 -2.95 -24.86
N HIS A 123 -0.64 -2.02 -23.91
CA HIS A 123 -1.91 -1.63 -23.29
C HIS A 123 -2.95 -1.14 -24.32
N ARG A 124 -2.51 -0.43 -25.37
CA ARG A 124 -3.38 0.04 -26.46
C ARG A 124 -4.03 -1.12 -27.20
N GLN A 125 -3.22 -2.10 -27.61
CA GLN A 125 -3.72 -3.28 -28.32
C GLN A 125 -4.70 -4.08 -27.45
N ARG A 126 -4.47 -4.19 -26.14
CA ARG A 126 -5.43 -4.85 -25.22
C ARG A 126 -6.77 -4.10 -25.12
N VAL A 127 -6.74 -2.77 -25.11
CA VAL A 127 -7.94 -1.93 -25.07
C VAL A 127 -8.71 -2.02 -26.41
N GLU A 128 -8.00 -1.93 -27.52
CA GLU A 128 -8.58 -2.06 -28.87
C GLU A 128 -9.17 -3.45 -29.14
N ALA A 129 -8.51 -4.51 -28.63
CA ALA A 129 -9.03 -5.88 -28.70
C ALA A 129 -10.35 -6.06 -27.94
N ALA A 130 -10.63 -5.20 -26.94
CA ALA A 130 -11.91 -5.16 -26.23
C ALA A 130 -12.95 -4.24 -26.91
N GLY A 131 -12.64 -3.69 -28.09
CA GLY A 131 -13.52 -2.81 -28.85
C GLY A 131 -13.55 -1.35 -28.36
N LEU A 132 -12.63 -0.97 -27.46
CA LEU A 132 -12.53 0.38 -26.90
C LEU A 132 -11.52 1.22 -27.69
N ARG A 133 -11.73 2.54 -27.76
CA ARG A 133 -10.88 3.49 -28.48
C ARG A 133 -10.69 4.79 -27.72
#